data_AF-A0A078JYT4-F1
#
_entry.id   AF-A0A078JYT4-F1
#
_cell.length_a   1.000
_cell.length_b   1.000
_cell.length_c   1.000
_cell.angle_alpha   90.00
_cell.angle_beta   90.00
_cell.angle_gamma   90.00
#
_symmetry.space_group_name_H-M   'P 1'
#
loop_
_entity.id
_entity.type
_entity.pdbx_description
1 polymer ?
#
loop_
_entity_poly.entity_id
_entity_poly.type
_entity_poly.pdbx_seq_one_letter_code
_entity_poly.pdbx_strand_id
1 'polypeptide(L)'
;MEGSDVTFNIAGDKFQAHKLVLAARSPFFKSKFSNELEPNSTEVTINDLEPKVFKALLQFIYKDSLPEEVEPTLIVKLLAAADKYYLNRLRLLCESHICKGVSVKSVAKILALAHIYKATELKSVCLKLTAENLAAVLETDGYQQQKDECLSLQSELLKAVAAFEESSHSIGGAMSLSVWAQLSDGGGGGDTSSRHVRQRTT
;
A
#
# COMPACT_ATOMS: atom_id res chain seq x y z
N MET A 1 6.42 -27.02 22.41
CA MET A 1 5.67 -26.24 23.43
C MET A 1 4.80 -27.24 24.16
N GLU A 2 4.81 -27.24 25.49
CA GLU A 2 3.92 -28.14 26.23
C GLU A 2 2.46 -27.77 25.96
N GLY A 3 1.60 -28.76 25.71
CA GLY A 3 0.17 -28.54 25.40
C GLY A 3 -0.17 -28.17 23.96
N SER A 4 0.78 -28.22 23.01
CA SER A 4 0.50 -27.94 21.60
C SER A 4 -0.45 -28.96 20.98
N ASP A 5 -1.50 -28.48 20.33
CA ASP A 5 -2.58 -29.26 19.69
C ASP A 5 -2.60 -29.09 18.16
N VAL A 6 -1.62 -28.36 17.60
CA VAL A 6 -1.40 -28.23 16.16
C VAL A 6 0.09 -28.06 15.83
N THR A 7 0.49 -28.64 14.71
CA THR A 7 1.82 -28.52 14.10
C THR A 7 1.67 -27.95 12.70
N PHE A 8 2.36 -26.86 12.39
CA PHE A 8 2.42 -26.32 11.04
C PHE A 8 3.67 -26.81 10.32
N ASN A 9 3.51 -27.22 9.07
CA ASN A 9 4.62 -27.57 8.18
C ASN A 9 4.79 -26.46 7.14
N ILE A 10 5.93 -25.77 7.17
CA ILE A 10 6.25 -24.68 6.26
C ILE A 10 7.57 -25.02 5.57
N ALA A 11 7.50 -25.41 4.30
CA ALA A 11 8.65 -25.82 3.50
C ALA A 11 9.53 -26.90 4.19
N GLY A 12 8.93 -27.80 4.97
CA GLY A 12 9.63 -28.85 5.72
C GLY A 12 9.92 -28.50 7.19
N ASP A 13 9.89 -27.22 7.55
CA ASP A 13 10.08 -26.77 8.93
C ASP A 13 8.78 -26.95 9.73
N LYS A 14 8.87 -27.64 10.87
CA LYS A 14 7.73 -27.92 11.75
C LYS A 14 7.63 -26.92 12.90
N PHE A 15 6.46 -26.33 13.09
CA PHE A 15 6.16 -25.36 14.14
C PHE A 15 4.97 -25.79 14.97
N GLN A 16 5.20 -26.12 16.24
CA GLN A 16 4.14 -26.42 17.19
C GLN A 16 3.47 -25.14 17.70
N ALA A 17 2.15 -25.16 17.84
CA ALA A 17 1.35 -24.04 18.36
C ALA A 17 0.07 -24.53 19.07
N HIS A 18 -0.76 -23.57 19.50
CA HIS A 18 -2.01 -23.81 20.20
C HIS A 18 -3.18 -23.24 19.38
N LYS A 19 -4.12 -24.09 18.95
CA LYS A 19 -5.31 -23.69 18.16
C LYS A 19 -6.08 -22.60 18.87
N LEU A 20 -6.26 -22.71 20.19
CA LEU A 20 -6.97 -21.71 21.01
C LEU A 20 -6.32 -20.32 20.95
N VAL A 21 -4.99 -20.24 21.10
CA VAL A 21 -4.26 -18.96 21.07
C VAL A 21 -4.35 -18.33 19.68
N LEU A 22 -4.14 -19.15 18.64
CA LEU A 22 -4.24 -18.71 17.24
C LEU A 22 -5.65 -18.20 16.90
N ALA A 23 -6.70 -18.94 17.29
CA ALA A 23 -8.09 -18.55 17.09
C ALA A 23 -8.48 -17.27 17.84
N ALA A 24 -7.96 -17.08 19.06
CA ALA A 24 -8.21 -15.86 19.82
C ALA A 24 -7.59 -14.61 19.19
N ARG A 25 -6.48 -14.78 18.47
CA ARG A 25 -5.66 -13.68 17.95
C ARG A 25 -5.87 -13.38 16.47
N SER A 26 -6.41 -14.34 15.71
CA SER A 26 -6.61 -14.23 14.26
C SER A 26 -7.99 -14.75 13.85
N PRO A 27 -8.83 -13.90 13.24
CA PRO A 27 -10.10 -14.32 12.63
C PRO A 27 -9.91 -15.43 11.59
N PHE A 28 -8.80 -15.41 10.84
CA PHE A 28 -8.46 -16.46 9.89
C PHE A 28 -8.35 -17.82 10.59
N PHE A 29 -7.52 -17.90 11.63
CA PHE A 29 -7.32 -19.16 12.36
C PHE A 29 -8.58 -19.58 13.13
N LYS A 30 -9.35 -18.63 13.67
CA LYS A 30 -10.65 -18.92 14.28
C LYS A 30 -11.57 -19.64 13.30
N SER A 31 -11.78 -19.07 12.12
CA SER A 31 -12.60 -19.66 11.07
C SER A 31 -12.04 -21.01 10.62
N LYS A 32 -10.72 -21.10 10.42
CA LYS A 32 -10.06 -22.34 9.99
C LYS A 32 -10.30 -23.50 10.96
N PHE A 33 -10.16 -23.27 12.26
CA PHE A 33 -10.34 -24.33 13.26
C PHE A 33 -11.80 -24.59 13.62
N SER A 34 -12.70 -23.62 13.48
CA SER A 34 -14.15 -23.87 13.66
C SER A 34 -14.76 -24.70 12.53
N ASN A 35 -14.18 -24.64 11.32
CA ASN A 35 -14.66 -25.37 10.14
C ASN A 35 -13.94 -26.72 9.92
N GLU A 36 -13.01 -27.10 10.80
CA GLU A 36 -12.35 -28.41 10.72
C GLU A 36 -13.36 -29.52 11.07
N LEU A 37 -13.80 -30.26 10.04
CA LEU A 37 -14.69 -31.42 10.17
C LEU A 37 -14.04 -32.60 10.88
N GLU A 38 -12.71 -32.66 10.87
CA GLU A 38 -11.91 -33.73 11.45
C GLU A 38 -11.11 -33.19 12.66
N PRO A 39 -11.56 -33.46 13.91
CA PRO A 39 -10.91 -32.93 15.12
C PRO A 39 -9.47 -33.41 15.32
N ASN A 40 -9.05 -34.46 14.59
CA ASN A 40 -7.78 -35.15 14.77
C ASN A 40 -6.67 -34.74 13.78
N SER A 41 -6.92 -33.80 12.86
CA SER A 41 -5.83 -33.26 12.05
C SER A 41 -4.93 -32.37 12.91
N THR A 42 -3.76 -32.91 13.23
CA THR A 42 -2.74 -32.24 14.06
C THR A 42 -1.66 -31.58 13.22
N GLU A 43 -1.59 -31.81 11.91
CA GLU A 43 -0.60 -31.21 11.01
C GLU A 43 -1.26 -30.35 9.92
N VAL A 44 -0.83 -29.11 9.79
CA VAL A 44 -1.35 -28.13 8.83
C VAL A 44 -0.21 -27.61 7.95
N THR A 45 -0.27 -27.87 6.66
CA THR A 45 0.73 -27.36 5.71
C THR A 45 0.39 -25.93 5.26
N ILE A 46 1.38 -25.03 5.28
CA ILE A 46 1.29 -23.67 4.76
C ILE A 46 2.41 -23.49 3.72
N ASN A 47 2.02 -23.30 2.46
CA ASN A 47 2.96 -23.22 1.33
C ASN A 47 3.27 -21.79 0.88
N ASP A 48 2.51 -20.80 1.36
CA ASP A 48 2.60 -19.41 0.91
C ASP A 48 3.48 -18.51 1.79
N LEU A 49 4.05 -19.08 2.87
CA LEU A 49 4.95 -18.37 3.75
C LEU A 49 6.31 -19.03 3.78
N GLU A 50 7.35 -18.21 3.91
CA GLU A 50 8.68 -18.69 4.27
C GLU A 50 8.74 -19.01 5.76
N PRO A 51 9.56 -19.99 6.20
CA PRO A 51 9.67 -20.34 7.61
C PRO A 51 10.01 -19.16 8.53
N LYS A 52 10.88 -18.24 8.08
CA LYS A 52 11.23 -17.03 8.81
C LYS A 52 10.03 -16.09 9.01
N VAL A 53 9.19 -15.93 7.99
CA VAL A 53 7.99 -15.09 8.05
C VAL A 53 6.96 -15.72 9.00
N PHE A 54 6.73 -17.03 8.88
CA PHE A 54 5.81 -17.73 9.77
C PHE A 54 6.29 -17.70 11.23
N LYS A 55 7.60 -17.86 11.47
CA LYS A 55 8.17 -17.74 12.81
C LYS A 55 7.91 -16.36 13.42
N ALA A 56 8.11 -15.28 12.66
CA ALA A 56 7.83 -13.91 13.11
C ALA A 56 6.33 -13.68 13.36
N LEU A 57 5.46 -14.20 12.48
CA LEU A 57 4.00 -14.18 12.65
C LEU A 57 3.59 -14.86 13.96
N LEU A 58 4.14 -16.05 14.22
CA LEU A 58 3.84 -16.83 15.41
C LEU A 58 4.34 -16.08 16.67
N GLN A 59 5.56 -15.56 16.65
CA GLN A 59 6.08 -14.73 17.74
C GLN A 59 5.18 -13.54 18.05
N PHE A 60 4.70 -12.82 17.03
CA PHE A 60 3.74 -11.74 17.22
C PHE A 60 2.43 -12.23 17.86
N ILE A 61 1.90 -13.38 17.44
CA ILE A 61 0.65 -13.91 17.99
C ILE A 61 0.78 -14.17 19.50
N TYR A 62 1.93 -14.67 19.96
CA TYR A 62 2.17 -14.96 21.38
C TYR A 62 2.66 -13.75 22.20
N LYS A 63 3.44 -12.84 21.61
CA LYS A 63 4.12 -11.76 22.35
C LYS A 63 3.59 -10.37 22.06
N ASP A 64 2.75 -10.22 21.04
CA ASP A 64 2.19 -8.95 20.58
C ASP A 64 3.29 -7.91 20.24
N SER A 65 4.45 -8.39 19.75
CA SER A 65 5.60 -7.57 19.36
C SER A 65 6.27 -8.13 18.10
N LEU A 66 6.96 -7.26 17.36
CA LEU A 66 7.88 -7.67 16.31
C LEU A 66 9.20 -8.17 16.94
N PRO A 67 10.00 -8.98 16.22
CA PRO A 67 11.39 -9.24 16.62
C PRO A 67 12.19 -7.93 16.69
N GLU A 68 13.22 -7.86 17.53
CA GLU A 68 14.01 -6.62 17.72
C GLU A 68 14.83 -6.26 16.47
N GLU A 69 15.40 -7.26 15.81
CA GLU A 69 16.16 -7.12 14.57
C GLU A 69 15.37 -7.76 13.43
N VAL A 70 14.73 -6.93 12.60
CA VAL A 70 13.96 -7.39 11.44
C VAL A 70 14.51 -6.75 10.18
N GLU A 71 14.90 -7.58 9.23
CA GLU A 71 15.28 -7.12 7.90
C GLU A 71 14.08 -6.42 7.22
N PRO A 72 14.29 -5.31 6.47
CA PRO A 72 13.21 -4.60 5.79
C PRO A 72 12.37 -5.50 4.86
N THR A 73 13.03 -6.46 4.20
CA THR A 73 12.39 -7.45 3.33
C THR A 73 11.42 -8.36 4.09
N LEU A 74 11.80 -8.77 5.31
CA LEU A 74 10.96 -9.58 6.18
C LEU A 74 9.75 -8.79 6.67
N ILE A 75 9.89 -7.49 6.99
CA ILE A 75 8.76 -6.63 7.38
C ILE A 75 7.73 -6.52 6.25
N VAL A 76 8.15 -6.36 4.99
CA VAL A 76 7.22 -6.30 3.84
C VAL A 76 6.47 -7.63 3.68
N LYS A 77 7.16 -8.78 3.80
CA LYS A 77 6.52 -10.10 3.76
C LYS A 77 5.57 -10.30 4.95
N LEU A 78 5.91 -9.75 6.11
CA LEU A 78 5.08 -9.82 7.30
C LEU A 78 3.86 -8.91 7.19
N LEU A 79 3.95 -7.78 6.48
CA LEU A 79 2.80 -6.94 6.11
C LEU A 79 1.80 -7.73 5.25
N ALA A 80 2.29 -8.46 4.25
CA ALA A 80 1.46 -9.34 3.43
C ALA A 80 0.77 -10.44 4.25
N ALA A 81 1.52 -11.08 5.16
CA ALA A 81 0.97 -12.05 6.09
C ALA A 81 -0.06 -11.42 7.03
N ALA A 82 0.17 -10.20 7.53
CA ALA A 82 -0.77 -9.52 8.42
C ALA A 82 -2.13 -9.29 7.75
N ASP A 83 -2.17 -8.90 6.48
CA ASP A 83 -3.44 -8.78 5.73
C ASP A 83 -4.09 -10.16 5.53
N LYS A 84 -3.32 -11.18 5.12
CA LYS A 84 -3.85 -12.53 4.86
C LYS A 84 -4.45 -13.20 6.10
N TYR A 85 -3.77 -13.09 7.23
CA TYR A 85 -4.18 -13.72 8.50
C TYR A 85 -5.04 -12.78 9.37
N TYR A 86 -5.47 -11.63 8.83
CA TYR A 86 -6.32 -10.64 9.49
C TYR A 86 -5.78 -10.15 10.85
N LEU A 87 -4.48 -9.83 10.90
CA LEU A 87 -3.78 -9.35 12.09
C LEU A 87 -3.56 -7.83 12.01
N ASN A 88 -4.62 -7.06 12.27
CA ASN A 88 -4.60 -5.59 12.13
C ASN A 88 -3.49 -4.90 12.92
N ARG A 89 -3.25 -5.31 14.17
CA ARG A 89 -2.20 -4.72 15.01
C ARG A 89 -0.79 -5.02 14.46
N LEU A 90 -0.57 -6.21 13.91
CA LEU A 90 0.69 -6.53 13.22
C LEU A 90 0.88 -5.66 11.99
N ARG A 91 -0.19 -5.46 11.21
CA ARG A 91 -0.17 -4.59 10.03
C ARG A 91 0.30 -3.18 10.41
N LEU A 92 -0.30 -2.58 11.44
CA LEU A 92 0.09 -1.24 11.92
C LEU A 92 1.56 -1.17 12.39
N LEU A 93 2.07 -2.22 13.04
CA LEU A 93 3.49 -2.28 13.43
C LEU A 93 4.41 -2.34 12.21
N CYS A 94 4.07 -3.15 11.20
CA CYS A 94 4.79 -3.20 9.94
C CYS A 94 4.74 -1.84 9.21
N GLU A 95 3.58 -1.20 9.16
CA GLU A 95 3.39 0.14 8.60
C GLU A 95 4.32 1.16 9.27
N SER A 96 4.30 1.23 10.61
CA SER A 96 5.17 2.12 11.37
C SER A 96 6.66 1.88 11.08
N HIS A 97 7.07 0.61 10.92
CA HIS A 97 8.45 0.28 10.60
C HIS A 97 8.84 0.67 9.18
N ILE A 98 7.96 0.44 8.19
CA ILE A 98 8.21 0.81 6.79
C ILE A 98 8.24 2.33 6.63
N CYS A 99 7.37 3.06 7.34
CA CYS A 99 7.30 4.53 7.31
C CYS A 99 8.66 5.20 7.58
N LYS A 100 9.51 4.61 8.44
CA LYS A 100 10.84 5.14 8.78
C LYS A 100 11.82 5.17 7.59
N GLY A 101 11.60 4.35 6.57
CA GLY A 101 12.46 4.22 5.39
C GLY A 101 11.84 4.77 4.10
N VAL A 102 10.70 5.46 4.18
CA VAL A 102 10.05 6.03 2.99
C VAL A 102 10.88 7.22 2.50
N SER A 103 11.16 7.23 1.20
CA SER A 103 11.91 8.30 0.52
C SER A 103 11.31 8.54 -0.86
N VAL A 104 11.63 9.68 -1.49
CA VAL A 104 11.18 9.99 -2.87
C VAL A 104 11.50 8.85 -3.85
N LYS A 105 12.66 8.20 -3.70
CA LYS A 105 13.08 7.08 -4.58
C LYS A 105 12.29 5.79 -4.36
N SER A 106 11.77 5.57 -3.16
CA SER A 106 11.10 4.33 -2.76
C SER A 106 9.57 4.47 -2.66
N VAL A 107 9.04 5.70 -2.62
CA VAL A 107 7.63 5.96 -2.29
C VAL A 107 6.65 5.31 -3.24
N ALA A 108 6.93 5.27 -4.55
CA ALA A 108 6.05 4.63 -5.53
C ALA A 108 5.85 3.13 -5.21
N LYS A 109 6.95 2.40 -5.02
CA LYS A 109 6.95 0.97 -4.67
C LYS A 109 6.23 0.70 -3.36
N ILE A 110 6.50 1.54 -2.36
CA ILE A 110 5.88 1.41 -1.04
C ILE A 110 4.38 1.73 -1.10
N LEU A 111 3.97 2.73 -1.88
CA LEU A 111 2.56 3.10 -2.07
C LEU A 111 1.76 1.96 -2.70
N ALA A 112 2.32 1.31 -3.71
CA ALA A 112 1.71 0.13 -4.33
C ALA A 112 1.53 -1.02 -3.33
N LEU A 113 2.58 -1.33 -2.56
CA LEU A 113 2.51 -2.35 -1.49
C LEU A 113 1.46 -1.98 -0.45
N ALA A 114 1.40 -0.71 -0.05
CA ALA A 114 0.45 -0.23 0.95
C ALA A 114 -0.99 -0.38 0.47
N HIS A 115 -1.25 -0.15 -0.82
CA HIS A 115 -2.55 -0.39 -1.43
C HIS A 115 -2.92 -1.86 -1.46
N ILE A 116 -2.02 -2.72 -1.96
CA ILE A 116 -2.26 -4.18 -2.09
C ILE A 116 -2.58 -4.80 -0.73
N TYR A 117 -1.85 -4.44 0.32
CA TYR A 117 -2.01 -5.02 1.66
C TYR A 117 -2.91 -4.23 2.60
N LYS A 118 -3.71 -3.30 2.05
CA LYS A 118 -4.70 -2.49 2.81
C LYS A 118 -4.09 -1.77 4.03
N ALA A 119 -2.86 -1.29 3.87
CA ALA A 119 -2.08 -0.58 4.87
C ALA A 119 -2.37 0.93 4.78
N THR A 120 -3.41 1.37 5.48
CA THR A 120 -3.99 2.71 5.29
C THR A 120 -3.11 3.84 5.82
N GLU A 121 -2.42 3.64 6.94
CA GLU A 121 -1.57 4.66 7.54
C GLU A 121 -0.32 4.87 6.68
N LEU A 122 0.31 3.77 6.25
CA LEU A 122 1.44 3.81 5.34
C LEU A 122 1.05 4.45 4.00
N LYS A 123 -0.11 4.09 3.46
CA LYS A 123 -0.62 4.67 2.21
C LYS A 123 -0.81 6.18 2.32
N SER A 124 -1.39 6.66 3.44
CA SER A 124 -1.58 8.08 3.70
C SER A 124 -0.25 8.85 3.71
N VAL A 125 0.75 8.31 4.41
CA VAL A 125 2.12 8.89 4.45
C VAL A 125 2.73 8.94 3.06
N CYS A 126 2.61 7.86 2.28
CA CYS A 126 3.14 7.81 0.91
C CYS A 126 2.43 8.79 -0.03
N LEU A 127 1.10 8.91 0.04
CA LEU A 127 0.32 9.85 -0.77
C LEU A 127 0.73 11.29 -0.46
N LYS A 128 0.88 11.65 0.82
CA LYS A 128 1.33 12.97 1.23
C LYS A 128 2.74 13.29 0.69
N LEU A 129 3.70 12.39 0.90
CA LEU A 129 5.07 12.61 0.41
C LEU A 129 5.12 12.74 -1.13
N THR A 130 4.30 11.96 -1.82
CA THR A 130 4.20 12.01 -3.28
C THR A 130 3.60 13.34 -3.74
N ALA A 131 2.54 13.83 -3.08
CA ALA A 131 1.95 15.13 -3.41
C ALA A 131 2.95 16.29 -3.21
N GLU A 132 3.73 16.25 -2.13
CA GLU A 132 4.75 17.27 -1.83
C GLU A 132 5.93 17.26 -2.81
N ASN A 133 6.24 16.11 -3.44
CA ASN A 133 7.43 15.91 -4.26
C ASN A 133 7.11 15.34 -5.65
N LEU A 134 5.91 15.65 -6.18
CA LEU A 134 5.34 14.93 -7.33
C LEU A 134 6.31 14.88 -8.52
N ALA A 135 6.84 16.03 -8.93
CA ALA A 135 7.77 16.09 -10.07
C ALA A 135 8.98 15.16 -9.89
N ALA A 136 9.58 15.12 -8.69
CA ALA A 136 10.70 14.25 -8.41
C ALA A 136 10.33 12.77 -8.39
N VAL A 137 9.12 12.43 -7.91
CA VAL A 137 8.62 11.04 -7.89
C VAL A 137 8.34 10.53 -9.30
N LEU A 138 7.77 11.35 -10.18
CA LEU A 138 7.47 10.98 -11.57
C LEU A 138 8.72 10.58 -12.36
N GLU A 139 9.86 11.17 -12.05
CA GLU A 139 11.17 10.86 -12.66
C GLU A 139 11.84 9.61 -12.07
N THR A 140 11.28 8.99 -11.01
CA THR A 140 11.89 7.79 -10.42
C THR A 140 11.60 6.54 -11.23
N ASP A 141 12.60 5.64 -11.32
CA ASP A 141 12.43 4.31 -11.90
C ASP A 141 11.29 3.53 -11.22
N GLY A 142 11.10 3.74 -9.92
CA GLY A 142 10.03 3.11 -9.15
C GLY A 142 8.65 3.50 -9.65
N TYR A 143 8.43 4.78 -9.96
CA TYR A 143 7.17 5.23 -10.54
C TYR A 143 7.01 4.73 -11.98
N GLN A 144 8.06 4.80 -12.80
CA GLN A 144 7.99 4.35 -14.20
C GLN A 144 7.65 2.85 -14.34
N GLN A 145 8.09 2.02 -13.40
CA GLN A 145 7.76 0.59 -13.34
C GLN A 145 6.30 0.32 -12.96
N GLN A 146 5.63 1.28 -12.32
CA GLN A 146 4.31 1.09 -11.70
C GLN A 146 3.23 2.03 -12.24
N LYS A 147 3.55 2.86 -13.23
CA LYS A 147 2.62 3.87 -13.77
C LYS A 147 1.33 3.26 -14.34
N ASP A 148 1.37 2.00 -14.77
CA ASP A 148 0.24 1.27 -15.32
C ASP A 148 -0.57 0.54 -14.23
N GLU A 149 -0.22 0.69 -12.95
CA GLU A 149 -0.95 0.08 -11.84
C GLU A 149 -2.27 0.83 -11.54
N CYS A 150 -3.29 0.02 -11.18
CA CYS A 150 -4.69 0.35 -10.87
C CYS A 150 -5.15 1.83 -10.93
N LEU A 151 -6.19 2.12 -11.74
CA LEU A 151 -6.87 3.42 -11.81
C LEU A 151 -7.33 3.97 -10.45
N SER A 152 -7.66 3.10 -9.49
CA SER A 152 -8.07 3.53 -8.15
C SER A 152 -6.94 4.26 -7.41
N LEU A 153 -5.70 3.76 -7.51
CA LEU A 153 -4.51 4.39 -6.93
C LEU A 153 -4.24 5.75 -7.55
N GLN A 154 -4.33 5.85 -8.89
CA GLN A 154 -4.15 7.11 -9.61
C GLN A 154 -5.19 8.15 -9.18
N SER A 155 -6.45 7.75 -9.01
CA SER A 155 -7.52 8.64 -8.56
C SER A 155 -7.28 9.17 -7.14
N GLU A 156 -6.74 8.35 -6.24
CA GLU A 156 -6.39 8.76 -4.89
C GLU A 156 -5.17 9.69 -4.87
N LEU A 157 -4.18 9.42 -5.72
CA LEU A 157 -3.02 10.30 -5.88
C LEU A 157 -3.46 11.68 -6.41
N LEU A 158 -4.32 11.72 -7.43
CA LEU A 158 -4.82 12.98 -7.97
C LEU A 158 -5.59 13.79 -6.92
N LYS A 159 -6.40 13.13 -6.10
CA LYS A 159 -7.09 13.76 -4.96
C LYS A 159 -6.10 14.31 -3.92
N ALA A 160 -5.05 13.56 -3.60
CA ALA A 160 -4.03 14.00 -2.64
C ALA A 160 -3.25 15.22 -3.15
N VAL A 161 -2.93 15.26 -4.44
CA VAL A 161 -2.28 16.41 -5.09
C VAL A 161 -3.20 17.63 -5.09
N ALA A 162 -4.47 17.48 -5.48
CA ALA A 162 -5.44 18.57 -5.46
C ALA A 162 -5.64 19.16 -4.05
N ALA A 163 -5.76 18.31 -3.03
CA ALA A 163 -5.88 18.75 -1.65
C ALA A 163 -4.63 19.50 -1.14
N PHE A 164 -3.44 19.15 -1.64
CA PHE A 164 -2.21 19.86 -1.32
C PHE A 164 -2.17 21.27 -1.96
N GLU A 165 -2.65 21.41 -3.19
CA GLU A 165 -2.76 22.72 -3.86
C GLU A 165 -3.69 23.68 -3.09
N GLU A 166 -4.83 23.21 -2.60
CA GLU A 166 -5.74 24.03 -1.78
C GLU A 166 -5.06 24.52 -0.47
N SER A 167 -4.27 23.65 0.17
CA SER A 167 -3.56 24.00 1.41
C SER A 167 -2.47 25.05 1.20
N SER A 168 -1.77 25.03 0.07
CA SER A 168 -0.70 25.98 -0.25
C SER A 168 -1.23 27.37 -0.64
N HIS A 169 -2.39 27.47 -1.29
CA HIS A 169 -3.05 28.74 -1.60
C HIS A 169 -3.54 29.49 -0.35
N SER A 170 -3.77 28.80 0.77
CA SER A 170 -4.19 29.41 2.03
C SER A 170 -3.04 30.05 2.84
N ILE A 171 -1.78 29.72 2.53
CA ILE A 171 -0.60 30.13 3.33
C ILE A 171 0.28 31.17 2.62
N GLY A 172 0.15 31.39 1.31
CA GLY A 172 1.00 32.36 0.61
C GLY A 172 0.35 32.96 -0.64
N GLY A 173 -0.01 34.24 -0.54
CA GLY A 173 -0.10 35.08 -1.74
C GLY A 173 1.28 35.16 -2.40
N ALA A 174 1.30 34.91 -3.71
CA ALA A 174 2.40 35.07 -4.66
C ALA A 174 3.36 33.88 -4.91
N MET A 175 3.29 33.44 -6.17
CA MET A 175 4.24 32.66 -6.98
C MET A 175 4.51 31.20 -6.61
N SER A 176 3.53 30.33 -6.91
CA SER A 176 3.84 29.07 -7.58
C SER A 176 3.22 29.14 -8.97
N LEU A 177 4.03 29.04 -10.03
CA LEU A 177 3.57 28.93 -11.41
C LEU A 177 2.82 27.60 -11.52
N SER A 178 1.51 27.66 -11.30
CA SER A 178 0.62 26.50 -11.39
C SER A 178 0.75 25.86 -12.76
N VAL A 179 0.90 24.53 -12.79
CA VAL A 179 0.85 23.67 -13.99
C VAL A 179 -0.38 24.00 -14.87
N TRP A 180 -1.46 24.50 -14.26
CA TRP A 180 -2.64 25.02 -14.95
C TRP A 180 -2.39 26.16 -15.94
N ALA A 181 -1.42 27.04 -15.69
CA ALA A 181 -1.11 28.14 -16.62
C ALA A 181 -0.55 27.61 -17.96
N GLN A 182 0.11 26.46 -17.94
CA GLN A 182 0.68 25.85 -19.16
C GLN A 182 -0.36 25.05 -19.95
N LEU A 183 -1.43 24.58 -19.31
CA LEU A 183 -2.51 23.84 -19.98
C LEU A 183 -3.61 24.75 -20.52
N SER A 184 -3.77 25.96 -19.98
CA SER A 184 -4.83 26.89 -20.38
C SER A 184 -4.55 27.68 -21.66
N ASP A 185 -3.29 27.73 -22.13
CA ASP A 185 -2.90 28.48 -23.33
C ASP A 185 -3.09 27.70 -24.65
N GLY A 186 -3.73 26.53 -24.61
CA GLY A 186 -3.99 25.67 -25.76
C GLY A 186 -5.34 25.89 -26.47
N GLY A 187 -5.87 27.12 -26.54
CA GLY A 187 -7.17 27.34 -27.17
C GLY A 187 -7.50 28.78 -27.53
N GLY A 188 -7.17 29.21 -28.75
CA GLY A 188 -7.66 30.48 -29.28
C GLY A 188 -6.99 30.92 -30.58
N GLY A 189 -7.27 30.24 -31.69
CA GLY A 189 -6.74 30.63 -33.00
C GLY A 189 -7.55 30.04 -34.16
N GLY A 190 -8.78 30.51 -34.32
CA GLY A 190 -9.64 30.11 -35.43
C GLY A 190 -10.55 31.25 -35.84
N ASP A 191 -10.02 32.21 -36.60
CA ASP A 191 -10.86 33.13 -37.38
C ASP A 191 -10.11 33.60 -38.63
N THR A 192 -10.39 32.96 -39.77
CA THR A 192 -10.31 33.62 -41.07
C THR A 192 -11.51 33.22 -41.93
N SER A 193 -12.52 34.10 -41.87
CA SER A 193 -13.25 34.67 -42.99
C SER A 193 -13.81 33.72 -44.07
N SER A 194 -15.12 33.54 -44.02
CA SER A 194 -15.93 33.27 -45.22
C SER A 194 -17.33 33.83 -45.02
N ARG A 195 -17.67 34.93 -45.72
CA ARG A 195 -19.04 35.25 -46.15
C ARG A 195 -19.04 36.29 -47.28
N HIS A 196 -19.55 35.83 -48.42
CA HIS A 196 -19.97 36.58 -49.61
C HIS A 196 -21.01 37.68 -49.29
N VAL A 197 -21.11 38.71 -50.13
CA VAL A 197 -22.28 39.03 -50.99
C VAL A 197 -21.98 40.26 -51.89
N ARG A 198 -22.77 40.37 -52.95
CA ARG A 198 -22.56 40.86 -54.32
C ARG A 198 -23.27 42.21 -54.59
N GLN A 199 -22.85 42.91 -55.67
CA GLN A 199 -23.59 43.73 -56.67
C GLN A 199 -22.95 45.13 -56.93
N ARG A 200 -22.47 45.42 -58.17
CA ARG A 200 -23.10 46.14 -59.33
C ARG A 200 -23.39 47.61 -58.98
N THR A 201 -22.99 48.69 -59.67
CA THR A 201 -22.88 49.14 -61.09
C THR A 201 -21.97 50.39 -61.08
N THR A 202 -21.32 50.88 -62.13
CA THR A 202 -21.81 51.41 -63.43
C THR A 202 -20.68 51.41 -64.45
#